data_AF-A0AAV1KEW6-F1
#
_entry.id   AF-A0AAV1KEW6-F1
#
_cell.length_a   1.000
_cell.length_b   1.000
_cell.length_c   1.000
_cell.angle_alpha   90.00
_cell.angle_beta   90.00
_cell.angle_gamma   90.00
#
_symmetry.space_group_name_H-M   'P 1'
#
loop_
_entity.id
_entity.type
_entity.pdbx_description
1 polymer ?
#
loop_
_entity_poly.entity_id
_entity_poly.type
_entity_poly.pdbx_seq_one_letter_code
_entity_poly.pdbx_strand_id
1 'polypeptide(L)'
;MQNAIRKEIHAQQSELRNLIRSELRAAFQEKMDQDFSHLKQQLASFEEIIKFTCGQYEELANTVKSYAEENKQLRGENILLKDKLKDVETRLSQLEQEGRQTNIEINCLPEHRSENLFKTVIQLGKVVSCPLSENYILSCTRVQKMKPTSNKPRAVICKLSNKIKRDNLLAAVYRYNKSNPKEKLNTKLLGYGDNGSPAKEKKYKFVWVRNGRIFVRKDVDTPAIGIAHIDNLNKIT
;
A
#
# COMPACT_ATOMS: atom_id res chain seq x y z
N MET A 1 2.74 -118.62 -8.62
CA MET A 1 3.58 -117.62 -9.33
C MET A 1 2.87 -116.27 -9.51
N GLN A 2 1.67 -116.21 -10.09
CA GLN A 2 0.93 -114.94 -10.31
C GLN A 2 0.65 -114.12 -9.04
N ASN A 3 0.29 -114.74 -7.90
CA ASN A 3 0.04 -114.01 -6.64
C ASN A 3 1.29 -113.39 -6.00
N ALA A 4 2.47 -113.98 -6.23
CA ALA A 4 3.72 -113.42 -5.72
C ALA A 4 4.13 -112.18 -6.53
N ILE A 5 4.04 -112.25 -7.86
CA ILE A 5 4.29 -111.12 -8.77
C ILE A 5 3.32 -109.96 -8.49
N ARG A 6 2.04 -110.27 -8.22
CA ARG A 6 1.05 -109.24 -7.85
C ARG A 6 1.37 -108.55 -6.52
N LYS A 7 1.88 -109.28 -5.52
CA LYS A 7 2.33 -108.69 -4.25
C LYS A 7 3.59 -107.84 -4.44
N GLU A 8 4.54 -108.29 -5.25
CA GLU A 8 5.76 -107.55 -5.60
C GLU A 8 5.44 -106.21 -6.28
N ILE A 9 4.55 -106.23 -7.30
CA ILE A 9 4.12 -105.02 -8.00
C ILE A 9 3.40 -104.06 -7.05
N HIS A 10 2.59 -104.57 -6.14
CA HIS A 10 1.87 -103.74 -5.17
C HIS A 10 2.81 -103.13 -4.13
N ALA A 11 3.87 -103.85 -3.74
CA ALA A 11 4.94 -103.34 -2.87
C ALA A 11 5.75 -102.24 -3.58
N GLN A 12 6.15 -102.46 -4.84
CA GLN A 12 6.85 -101.47 -5.66
C GLN A 12 6.00 -100.23 -5.93
N GLN A 13 4.69 -100.37 -6.18
CA GLN A 13 3.78 -99.22 -6.32
C GLN A 13 3.62 -98.44 -5.00
N SER A 14 3.66 -99.13 -3.86
CA SER A 14 3.63 -98.50 -2.55
C SER A 14 4.92 -97.73 -2.27
N GLU A 15 6.08 -98.32 -2.56
CA GLU A 15 7.39 -97.65 -2.45
C GLU A 15 7.48 -96.43 -3.38
N LEU A 16 7.07 -96.57 -4.64
CA LEU A 16 7.06 -95.47 -5.59
C LEU A 16 6.13 -94.34 -5.15
N ARG A 17 4.93 -94.63 -4.62
CA ARG A 17 4.04 -93.61 -4.06
C ARG A 17 4.67 -92.92 -2.85
N ASN A 18 5.34 -93.65 -1.97
CA ASN A 18 6.01 -93.08 -0.81
C ASN A 18 7.19 -92.19 -1.22
N LEU A 19 7.98 -92.62 -2.20
CA LEU A 19 9.10 -91.85 -2.76
C LEU A 19 8.62 -90.57 -3.44
N ILE A 20 7.59 -90.65 -4.29
CA ILE A 20 6.99 -89.47 -4.94
C ILE A 20 6.42 -88.51 -3.89
N ARG A 21 5.77 -89.03 -2.84
CA ARG A 21 5.20 -88.21 -1.77
C ARG A 21 6.29 -87.54 -0.92
N SER A 22 7.42 -88.20 -0.67
CA SER A 22 8.55 -87.59 0.03
C SER A 22 9.25 -86.52 -0.82
N GLU A 23 9.48 -86.81 -2.10
CA GLU A 23 10.08 -85.87 -3.06
C GLU A 23 9.22 -84.62 -3.27
N LEU A 24 7.91 -84.78 -3.51
CA LEU A 24 6.98 -83.65 -3.64
C LEU A 24 6.91 -82.81 -2.36
N ARG A 25 6.97 -83.46 -1.19
CA ARG A 25 6.95 -82.76 0.10
C ARG A 25 8.26 -82.00 0.33
N ALA A 26 9.39 -82.59 -0.03
CA ALA A 26 10.70 -81.94 0.03
C ALA A 26 10.77 -80.74 -0.91
N ALA A 27 10.38 -80.90 -2.18
CA ALA A 27 10.36 -79.82 -3.16
C ALA A 27 9.39 -78.68 -2.77
N PHE A 28 8.23 -79.02 -2.20
CA PHE A 28 7.29 -78.02 -1.68
C PHE A 28 7.85 -77.29 -0.46
N GLN A 29 8.49 -78.02 0.47
CA GLN A 29 9.11 -77.43 1.66
C GLN A 29 10.25 -76.48 1.26
N GLU A 30 11.10 -76.89 0.33
CA GLU A 30 12.22 -76.08 -0.18
C GLU A 30 11.73 -74.80 -0.86
N LYS A 31 10.69 -74.89 -1.71
CA LYS A 31 10.09 -73.71 -2.34
C LYS A 31 9.42 -72.79 -1.32
N MET A 32 8.72 -73.34 -0.34
CA MET A 32 8.13 -72.57 0.75
C MET A 32 9.20 -71.86 1.59
N ASP A 33 10.30 -72.54 1.91
CA ASP A 33 11.40 -71.96 2.68
C ASP A 33 12.10 -70.85 1.89
N GLN A 34 12.27 -71.02 0.58
CA GLN A 34 12.76 -69.97 -0.32
C GLN A 34 11.83 -68.75 -0.34
N ASP A 35 10.53 -68.95 -0.56
CA ASP A 35 9.55 -67.86 -0.60
C ASP A 35 9.47 -67.12 0.76
N PHE A 36 9.49 -67.84 1.88
CA PHE A 36 9.54 -67.26 3.22
C PHE A 36 10.83 -66.49 3.49
N SER A 37 11.97 -66.97 2.98
CA SER A 37 13.24 -66.27 3.10
C SER A 37 13.23 -64.95 2.34
N HIS A 38 12.70 -64.96 1.11
CA HIS A 38 12.56 -63.76 0.29
C HIS A 38 11.61 -62.74 0.93
N LEU A 39 10.46 -63.22 1.47
CA LEU A 39 9.52 -62.39 2.22
C LEU A 39 10.17 -61.73 3.45
N LYS A 40 10.97 -62.48 4.20
CA LYS A 40 11.72 -61.92 5.35
C LYS A 40 12.71 -60.84 4.91
N GLN A 41 13.40 -61.05 3.80
CA GLN A 41 14.35 -60.07 3.26
C GLN A 41 13.64 -58.78 2.80
N GLN A 42 12.49 -58.91 2.13
CA GLN A 42 11.67 -57.77 1.74
C GLN A 42 11.09 -57.02 2.94
N LEU A 43 10.69 -57.74 4.00
CA LEU A 43 10.22 -57.12 5.24
C LEU A 43 11.32 -56.32 5.93
N ALA A 44 12.55 -56.84 5.96
CA ALA A 44 13.69 -56.15 6.54
C ALA A 44 14.04 -54.86 5.77
N SER A 45 14.07 -54.90 4.43
CA SER A 45 14.33 -53.70 3.63
C SER A 45 13.20 -52.66 3.74
N PHE A 46 11.95 -53.11 3.88
CA PHE A 46 10.83 -52.21 4.12
C PHE A 46 10.93 -51.51 5.48
N GLU A 47 11.40 -52.22 6.51
CA GLU A 47 11.64 -51.62 7.84
C GLU A 47 12.70 -50.51 7.80
N GLU A 48 13.76 -50.68 7.02
CA GLU A 48 14.79 -49.65 6.80
C GLU A 48 14.23 -48.43 6.06
N ILE A 49 13.44 -48.64 5.00
CA ILE A 49 12.80 -47.56 4.25
C ILE A 49 11.85 -46.77 5.14
N ILE A 50 11.06 -47.44 5.99
CA ILE A 50 10.17 -46.79 6.95
C ILE A 50 10.98 -45.91 7.90
N LYS A 51 12.06 -46.44 8.51
CA LYS A 51 12.91 -45.67 9.43
C LYS A 51 13.49 -44.44 8.76
N PHE A 52 14.01 -44.58 7.54
CA PHE A 52 14.54 -43.45 6.77
C PHE A 52 13.46 -42.40 6.47
N THR A 53 12.28 -42.85 6.04
CA THR A 53 11.16 -41.96 5.69
C THR A 53 10.64 -41.20 6.92
N CYS A 54 10.56 -41.87 8.09
CA CYS A 54 10.20 -41.23 9.34
C CYS A 54 11.20 -40.12 9.73
N GLY A 55 12.51 -40.37 9.59
CA GLY A 55 13.54 -39.35 9.85
C GLY A 55 13.40 -38.12 8.94
N GLN A 56 13.22 -38.34 7.64
CA GLN A 56 12.98 -37.26 6.67
C GLN A 56 11.69 -36.48 6.97
N TYR A 57 10.64 -37.18 7.43
CA TYR A 57 9.37 -36.55 7.82
C TYR A 57 9.54 -35.66 9.06
N GLU A 58 10.31 -36.09 10.06
CA GLU A 58 10.60 -35.29 11.24
C GLU A 58 11.41 -34.03 10.90
N GLU A 59 12.43 -34.16 10.03
CA GLU A 59 13.24 -33.03 9.58
C GLU A 59 12.40 -32.00 8.79
N LEU A 60 11.54 -32.48 7.89
CA LEU A 60 10.59 -31.64 7.18
C LEU A 60 9.62 -30.95 8.14
N ALA A 61 9.07 -31.67 9.13
CA ALA A 61 8.16 -31.11 10.11
C ALA A 61 8.83 -30.00 10.95
N ASN A 62 10.10 -30.18 11.31
CA ASN A 62 10.88 -29.16 12.03
C ASN A 62 11.16 -27.94 11.16
N THR A 63 11.46 -28.14 9.89
CA THR A 63 11.68 -27.05 8.92
C THR A 63 10.40 -26.22 8.73
N VAL A 64 9.25 -26.88 8.57
CA VAL A 64 7.94 -26.22 8.45
C VAL A 64 7.61 -25.42 9.71
N LYS A 65 7.89 -25.96 10.91
CA LYS A 65 7.70 -25.22 12.16
C LYS A 65 8.59 -23.98 12.23
N SER A 66 9.86 -24.09 11.83
CA SER A 66 10.79 -22.96 11.79
C SER A 66 10.30 -21.85 10.85
N TYR A 67 9.93 -22.20 9.62
CA TYR A 67 9.40 -21.24 8.65
C TYR A 67 8.05 -20.64 9.06
N ALA A 68 7.23 -21.37 9.81
CA ALA A 68 5.98 -20.84 10.34
C ALA A 68 6.24 -19.76 11.40
N GLU A 69 7.21 -19.97 12.30
CA GLU A 69 7.57 -19.00 13.32
C GLU A 69 8.26 -17.77 12.71
N GLU A 70 9.17 -17.96 11.76
CA GLU A 70 9.79 -16.84 11.03
C GLU A 70 8.76 -16.01 10.26
N ASN A 71 7.81 -16.66 9.55
CA ASN A 71 6.73 -15.94 8.89
C ASN A 71 5.86 -15.14 9.86
N LYS A 72 5.62 -15.67 11.05
CA LYS A 72 4.87 -14.97 12.09
C LYS A 72 5.62 -13.73 12.57
N GLN A 73 6.92 -13.83 12.80
CA GLN A 73 7.78 -12.70 13.16
C GLN A 73 7.81 -11.65 12.05
N LEU A 74 8.09 -12.06 10.81
CA LEU A 74 8.13 -11.17 9.64
C LEU A 74 6.80 -10.43 9.43
N ARG A 75 5.66 -11.11 9.62
CA ARG A 75 4.33 -10.46 9.55
C ARG A 75 4.13 -9.45 10.66
N GLY A 76 4.58 -9.76 11.88
CA GLY A 76 4.54 -8.83 13.01
C GLY A 76 5.38 -7.57 12.77
N GLU A 77 6.62 -7.74 12.29
CA GLU A 77 7.49 -6.63 11.94
C GLU A 77 6.92 -5.80 10.80
N ASN A 78 6.32 -6.41 9.78
CA ASN A 78 5.71 -5.70 8.66
C ASN A 78 4.57 -4.79 9.11
N ILE A 79 3.74 -5.25 10.05
CA ILE A 79 2.67 -4.42 10.65
C ILE A 79 3.30 -3.24 11.39
N LEU A 80 4.29 -3.50 12.25
CA LEU A 80 4.96 -2.44 13.01
C LEU A 80 5.64 -1.40 12.11
N LEU A 81 6.28 -1.85 11.02
CA LEU A 81 6.92 -0.98 10.04
C LEU A 81 5.90 -0.13 9.29
N LYS A 82 4.75 -0.70 8.91
CA LYS A 82 3.65 0.06 8.29
C LYS A 82 3.11 1.14 9.23
N ASP A 83 2.96 0.82 10.51
CA ASP A 83 2.51 1.80 11.51
C ASP A 83 3.52 2.92 11.70
N LYS A 84 4.82 2.60 11.77
CA LYS A 84 5.90 3.60 11.82
C LYS A 84 5.95 4.46 10.56
N LEU A 85 5.78 3.87 9.38
CA LEU A 85 5.75 4.60 8.12
C LEU A 85 4.61 5.63 8.12
N LYS A 86 3.42 5.22 8.56
CA LYS A 86 2.26 6.11 8.67
C LYS A 86 2.47 7.26 9.66
N ASP A 87 3.14 7.01 10.79
CA ASP A 87 3.52 8.09 11.72
C ASP A 87 4.48 9.08 11.07
N VAL A 88 5.51 8.58 10.38
CA VAL A 88 6.48 9.42 9.67
C VAL A 88 5.81 10.25 8.55
N GLU A 89 4.94 9.65 7.75
CA GLU A 89 4.15 10.36 6.72
C GLU A 89 3.29 11.47 7.31
N THR A 90 2.67 11.21 8.48
CA THR A 90 1.85 12.20 9.20
C THR A 90 2.71 13.37 9.68
N ARG A 91 3.88 13.07 10.27
CA ARG A 91 4.83 14.08 10.75
C ARG A 91 5.41 14.90 9.60
N LEU A 92 5.75 14.27 8.48
CA LEU A 92 6.22 14.94 7.28
C LEU A 92 5.15 15.89 6.73
N SER A 93 3.92 15.40 6.60
CA SER A 93 2.78 16.22 6.14
C SER A 93 2.57 17.44 7.03
N GLN A 94 2.71 17.30 8.35
CA GLN A 94 2.63 18.42 9.28
C GLN A 94 3.76 19.43 9.06
N LEU A 95 5.01 18.98 8.96
CA LEU A 95 6.17 19.85 8.72
C LEU A 95 6.05 20.62 7.39
N GLU A 96 5.58 19.95 6.34
CA GLU A 96 5.37 20.62 5.07
C GLU A 96 4.22 21.66 5.12
N GLN A 97 3.15 21.38 5.86
CA GLN A 97 2.09 22.35 6.10
C GLN A 97 2.61 23.55 6.90
N GLU A 98 3.44 23.30 7.90
CA GLU A 98 4.12 24.33 8.69
C GLU A 98 5.02 25.22 7.82
N GLY A 99 5.77 24.63 6.88
CA GLY A 99 6.57 25.37 5.91
C GLY A 99 5.77 26.32 5.00
N ARG A 100 4.47 26.08 4.84
CA ARG A 100 3.56 26.90 4.03
C ARG A 100 2.69 27.85 4.87
N GLN A 101 2.86 27.88 6.19
CA GLN A 101 2.03 28.70 7.09
C GLN A 101 2.16 30.22 6.87
N THR A 102 3.17 30.70 6.19
CA THR A 102 3.32 32.13 5.87
C THR A 102 2.99 32.45 4.42
N ASN A 103 2.51 31.45 3.66
CA ASN A 103 2.26 31.60 2.23
C ASN A 103 0.82 32.02 1.97
N ILE A 104 0.65 32.82 0.92
CA ILE A 104 -0.64 33.09 0.27
C ILE A 104 -0.57 32.63 -1.18
N GLU A 105 -1.66 32.09 -1.69
CA GLU A 105 -1.82 31.70 -3.08
C GLU A 105 -2.78 32.64 -3.78
N ILE A 106 -2.32 33.27 -4.86
CA ILE A 106 -3.12 34.17 -5.69
C ILE A 106 -3.34 33.48 -7.04
N ASN A 107 -4.60 33.15 -7.28
CA ASN A 107 -5.04 32.48 -8.49
C ASN A 107 -5.57 33.46 -9.52
N CYS A 108 -5.58 33.05 -10.78
CA CYS A 108 -6.20 33.78 -11.90
C CYS A 108 -5.64 35.20 -12.13
N LEU A 109 -4.39 35.44 -11.73
CA LEU A 109 -3.69 36.67 -12.08
C LEU A 109 -3.16 36.56 -13.52
N PRO A 110 -3.46 37.50 -14.44
CA PRO A 110 -2.92 37.51 -15.80
C PRO A 110 -1.39 37.50 -15.83
N GLU A 111 -0.79 36.83 -16.81
CA GLU A 111 0.67 36.74 -16.96
C GLU A 111 1.18 37.78 -17.96
N HIS A 112 2.26 38.48 -17.61
CA HIS A 112 2.93 39.44 -18.49
C HIS A 112 4.45 39.23 -18.46
N ARG A 113 5.14 39.48 -19.58
CA ARG A 113 6.59 39.28 -19.72
C ARG A 113 7.41 40.09 -18.70
N SER A 114 6.94 41.26 -18.32
CA SER A 114 7.59 42.20 -17.39
C SER A 114 6.75 42.44 -16.14
N GLU A 115 6.21 41.37 -15.55
CA GLU A 115 5.40 41.49 -14.33
C GLU A 115 6.26 41.71 -13.07
N ASN A 116 5.77 42.56 -12.16
CA ASN A 116 6.32 42.71 -10.82
C ASN A 116 5.28 42.24 -9.79
N LEU A 117 5.47 41.01 -9.31
CA LEU A 117 4.55 40.36 -8.39
C LEU A 117 4.51 41.05 -7.01
N PHE A 118 5.62 41.62 -6.55
CA PHE A 118 5.69 42.37 -5.29
C PHE A 118 4.77 43.59 -5.32
N LYS A 119 4.86 44.40 -6.38
CA LYS A 119 3.97 45.56 -6.60
C LYS A 119 2.50 45.14 -6.63
N THR A 120 2.21 44.00 -7.24
CA THR A 120 0.84 43.46 -7.31
C THR A 120 0.29 43.11 -5.93
N VAL A 121 1.09 42.46 -5.08
CA VAL A 121 0.68 42.11 -3.71
C VAL A 121 0.55 43.34 -2.81
N ILE A 122 1.43 44.33 -2.97
CA ILE A 122 1.32 45.61 -2.27
C ILE A 122 0.04 46.34 -2.67
N GLN A 123 -0.28 46.36 -3.97
CA GLN A 123 -1.52 46.96 -4.48
C GLN A 123 -2.76 46.23 -3.94
N LEU A 124 -2.73 44.90 -3.90
CA LEU A 124 -3.80 44.09 -3.30
C LEU A 124 -4.03 44.50 -1.84
N GLY A 125 -2.96 44.64 -1.06
CA GLY A 125 -3.04 45.12 0.32
C GLY A 125 -3.72 46.49 0.44
N LYS A 126 -3.38 47.43 -0.44
CA LYS A 126 -4.02 48.77 -0.47
C LYS A 126 -5.52 48.70 -0.75
N VAL A 127 -5.93 47.90 -1.76
CA VAL A 127 -7.35 47.75 -2.16
C VAL A 127 -8.20 47.22 -1.00
N VAL A 128 -7.69 46.26 -0.24
CA VAL A 128 -8.44 45.65 0.88
C VAL A 128 -8.24 46.36 2.23
N SER A 129 -7.69 47.57 2.22
CA SER A 129 -7.39 48.37 3.41
C SER A 129 -6.46 47.66 4.41
N CYS A 130 -5.54 46.84 3.91
CA CYS A 130 -4.48 46.17 4.66
C CYS A 130 -3.12 46.45 3.99
N PRO A 131 -2.57 47.67 4.12
CA PRO A 131 -1.33 48.05 3.46
C PRO A 131 -0.17 47.15 3.90
N LEU A 132 0.54 46.61 2.91
CA LEU A 132 1.73 45.78 3.11
C LEU A 132 2.96 46.53 2.61
N SER A 133 3.98 46.63 3.46
CA SER A 133 5.32 47.07 3.07
C SER A 133 6.09 45.94 2.38
N GLU A 134 6.98 46.28 1.46
CA GLU A 134 7.79 45.32 0.70
C GLU A 134 8.64 44.42 1.63
N ASN A 135 9.17 44.96 2.72
CA ASN A 135 9.95 44.21 3.73
C ASN A 135 9.20 43.03 4.36
N TYR A 136 7.86 43.03 4.32
CA TYR A 136 7.07 41.93 4.85
C TYR A 136 6.88 40.80 3.83
N ILE A 137 7.29 40.97 2.58
CA ILE A 137 7.22 39.98 1.52
C ILE A 137 8.61 39.37 1.35
N LEU A 138 8.76 38.08 1.68
CA LEU A 138 10.01 37.35 1.56
C LEU A 138 10.26 36.89 0.12
N SER A 139 9.24 36.37 -0.54
CA SER A 139 9.34 35.88 -1.91
C SER A 139 7.97 35.88 -2.57
N CYS A 140 7.92 36.09 -3.88
CA CYS A 140 6.67 36.13 -4.63
C CYS A 140 6.96 35.55 -6.02
N THR A 141 6.48 34.35 -6.31
CA THR A 141 6.85 33.59 -7.53
C THR A 141 5.64 32.89 -8.14
N ARG A 142 5.66 32.72 -9.47
CA ARG A 142 4.69 31.87 -10.18
C ARG A 142 5.06 30.41 -9.99
N VAL A 143 4.08 29.56 -9.73
CA VAL A 143 4.25 28.11 -9.62
C VAL A 143 3.92 27.44 -10.95
N GLN A 144 4.65 26.37 -11.28
CA GLN A 144 4.38 25.58 -12.47
C GLN A 144 2.97 24.98 -12.41
N LYS A 145 2.34 24.87 -13.59
CA LYS A 145 1.03 24.23 -13.71
C LYS A 145 1.20 22.73 -13.50
N MET A 146 0.31 22.11 -12.72
CA MET A 146 0.25 20.65 -12.65
C MET A 146 -0.05 20.02 -14.02
N LYS A 147 -0.90 20.68 -14.82
CA LYS A 147 -1.20 20.30 -16.20
C LYS A 147 -0.66 21.37 -17.15
N PRO A 148 0.43 21.12 -17.88
CA PRO A 148 1.05 22.12 -18.77
C PRO A 148 0.10 22.64 -19.86
N THR A 149 -0.84 21.80 -20.31
CA THR A 149 -1.81 22.09 -21.37
C THR A 149 -2.97 23.01 -20.94
N SER A 150 -3.05 23.39 -19.67
CA SER A 150 -4.13 24.26 -19.20
C SER A 150 -3.95 25.71 -19.66
N ASN A 151 -4.99 26.29 -20.23
CA ASN A 151 -5.03 27.72 -20.60
C ASN A 151 -5.13 28.67 -19.38
N LYS A 152 -5.26 28.14 -18.15
CA LYS A 152 -5.30 28.97 -16.95
C LYS A 152 -3.94 29.59 -16.64
N PRO A 153 -3.86 30.85 -16.19
CA PRO A 153 -2.61 31.43 -15.70
C PRO A 153 -2.01 30.64 -14.54
N ARG A 154 -0.67 30.64 -14.43
CA ARG A 154 0.07 30.06 -13.30
C ARG A 154 -0.28 30.75 -12.00
N ALA A 155 -0.53 30.00 -10.93
CA ALA A 155 -0.77 30.58 -9.61
C ALA A 155 0.49 31.31 -9.09
N VAL A 156 0.30 32.39 -8.32
CA VAL A 156 1.38 33.07 -7.62
C VAL A 156 1.37 32.62 -6.17
N ILE A 157 2.53 32.17 -5.68
CA ILE A 157 2.76 31.95 -4.25
C ILE A 157 3.57 33.12 -3.72
N CYS A 158 3.03 33.78 -2.70
CA CYS A 158 3.74 34.83 -1.98
C CYS A 158 4.00 34.40 -0.54
N LYS A 159 5.27 34.39 -0.14
CA LYS A 159 5.70 34.10 1.22
C LYS A 159 5.83 35.41 1.99
N LEU A 160 5.10 35.53 3.09
CA LEU A 160 5.16 36.66 3.99
C LEU A 160 6.14 36.39 5.14
N SER A 161 6.64 37.44 5.76
CA SER A 161 7.55 37.40 6.91
C SER A 161 6.99 36.63 8.10
N ASN A 162 5.67 36.66 8.31
CA ASN A 162 5.04 35.97 9.43
C ASN A 162 3.56 35.63 9.16
N LYS A 163 3.03 34.73 9.99
CA LYS A 163 1.66 34.21 9.94
C LYS A 163 0.61 35.30 10.18
N ILE A 164 0.92 36.27 11.04
CA ILE A 164 0.02 37.37 11.41
C ILE A 164 -0.30 38.24 10.18
N LYS A 165 0.72 38.64 9.41
CA LYS A 165 0.52 39.42 8.17
C LYS A 165 -0.31 38.64 7.15
N ARG A 166 -0.04 37.34 7.03
CA ARG A 166 -0.81 36.42 6.17
C ARG A 166 -2.28 36.34 6.59
N ASP A 167 -2.55 36.14 7.88
CA ASP A 167 -3.93 36.05 8.40
C ASP A 167 -4.67 37.38 8.31
N ASN A 168 -4.01 38.49 8.60
CA ASN A 168 -4.57 39.83 8.47
C ASN A 168 -4.99 40.14 7.03
N LEU A 169 -4.15 39.79 6.05
CA LEU A 169 -4.47 39.98 4.64
C LEU A 169 -5.67 39.13 4.22
N LEU A 170 -5.70 37.85 4.58
CA LEU A 170 -6.83 36.96 4.26
C LEU A 170 -8.13 37.45 4.92
N ALA A 171 -8.07 37.88 6.17
CA ALA A 171 -9.22 38.45 6.88
C ALA A 171 -9.69 39.77 6.24
N ALA A 172 -8.76 40.62 5.79
CA ALA A 172 -9.08 41.85 5.08
C ALA A 172 -9.77 41.58 3.73
N VAL A 173 -9.26 40.63 2.94
CA VAL A 173 -9.91 40.18 1.69
C VAL A 173 -11.32 39.63 1.96
N TYR A 174 -11.49 38.81 3.01
CA TYR A 174 -12.79 38.29 3.38
C TYR A 174 -13.77 39.42 3.76
N ARG A 175 -13.35 40.37 4.60
CA ARG A 175 -14.16 41.54 4.98
C ARG A 175 -14.51 42.40 3.77
N TYR A 176 -13.53 42.67 2.90
CA TYR A 176 -13.75 43.43 1.67
C TYR A 176 -14.82 42.79 0.79
N ASN A 177 -14.74 41.48 0.56
CA ASN A 177 -15.73 40.75 -0.25
C ASN A 177 -17.12 40.68 0.41
N LYS A 178 -17.18 40.71 1.74
CA LYS A 178 -18.45 40.75 2.48
C LYS A 178 -19.10 42.14 2.40
N SER A 179 -18.29 43.21 2.49
CA SER A 179 -18.75 44.59 2.34
C SER A 179 -19.07 44.95 0.89
N ASN A 180 -18.48 44.27 -0.09
CA ASN A 180 -18.70 44.49 -1.52
C ASN A 180 -19.23 43.23 -2.22
N PRO A 181 -20.50 42.82 -2.00
CA PRO A 181 -21.03 41.59 -2.60
C PRO A 181 -21.14 41.62 -4.13
N LYS A 182 -21.41 42.81 -4.71
CA LYS A 182 -21.58 43.02 -6.16
C LYS A 182 -20.23 43.15 -6.88
N GLU A 183 -19.25 43.78 -6.24
CA GLU A 183 -17.89 43.97 -6.78
C GLU A 183 -16.86 43.41 -5.80
N LYS A 184 -16.77 42.07 -5.76
CA LYS A 184 -15.73 41.39 -4.99
C LYS A 184 -14.34 41.71 -5.56
N LEU A 185 -13.31 41.52 -4.72
CA LEU A 185 -11.92 41.67 -5.12
C LEU A 185 -11.65 40.92 -6.44
N ASN A 186 -11.16 41.65 -7.42
CA ASN A 186 -10.95 41.19 -8.78
C ASN A 186 -9.73 41.87 -9.39
N THR A 187 -9.31 41.43 -10.57
CA THR A 187 -8.10 41.90 -11.26
C THR A 187 -8.20 43.37 -11.70
N LYS A 188 -9.41 43.89 -11.96
CA LYS A 188 -9.67 45.30 -12.30
C LYS A 188 -9.22 46.24 -11.20
N LEU A 189 -9.53 45.89 -9.95
CA LEU A 189 -9.11 46.64 -8.77
C LEU A 189 -7.58 46.61 -8.55
N LEU A 190 -6.90 45.61 -9.12
CA LEU A 190 -5.44 45.47 -9.08
C LEU A 190 -4.73 46.15 -10.26
N GLY A 191 -5.46 46.86 -11.13
CA GLY A 191 -4.91 47.57 -12.29
C GLY A 191 -4.78 46.73 -13.56
N TYR A 192 -5.32 45.51 -13.56
CA TYR A 192 -5.42 44.69 -14.77
C TYR A 192 -6.84 44.84 -15.31
N GLY A 193 -7.01 45.46 -16.48
CA GLY A 193 -8.34 45.76 -17.07
C GLY A 193 -9.29 44.56 -17.24
N ASP A 194 -10.48 44.81 -17.79
CA ASP A 194 -11.67 43.91 -17.83
C ASP A 194 -11.52 42.58 -18.62
N ASN A 195 -10.31 42.06 -18.82
CA ASN A 195 -10.05 40.79 -19.50
C ASN A 195 -10.19 39.55 -18.58
N GLY A 196 -10.61 39.73 -17.32
CA GLY A 196 -10.70 38.66 -16.33
C GLY A 196 -12.09 38.06 -16.23
N SER A 197 -12.32 36.91 -16.86
CA SER A 197 -13.53 36.12 -16.59
C SER A 197 -13.53 35.63 -15.12
N PRO A 198 -14.68 35.63 -14.42
CA PRO A 198 -14.76 35.11 -13.06
C PRO A 198 -14.33 33.65 -13.02
N ALA A 199 -13.38 33.33 -12.15
CA ALA A 199 -12.93 31.96 -11.91
C ALA A 199 -14.04 31.13 -11.23
N LYS A 200 -15.03 30.68 -12.00
CA LYS A 200 -16.02 29.70 -11.54
C LYS A 200 -15.48 28.30 -11.81
N GLU A 201 -14.75 27.74 -10.85
CA GLU A 201 -14.41 26.32 -10.94
C GLU A 201 -13.92 25.75 -9.62
N LYS A 202 -14.83 25.28 -8.75
CA LYS A 202 -14.67 24.11 -7.86
C LYS A 202 -16.05 23.53 -7.51
N LYS A 203 -16.16 22.20 -7.44
CA LYS A 203 -17.38 21.45 -7.00
C LYS A 203 -17.68 21.58 -5.49
N TYR A 204 -16.83 22.27 -4.73
CA TYR A 204 -16.96 22.44 -3.29
C TYR A 204 -17.10 23.92 -2.97
N LYS A 205 -18.10 24.24 -2.15
CA LYS A 205 -18.52 25.62 -1.90
C LYS A 205 -17.57 26.35 -0.95
N PHE A 206 -16.82 25.63 -0.11
CA PHE A 206 -15.91 26.22 0.87
C PHE A 206 -14.60 25.43 1.00
N VAL A 207 -13.47 26.11 0.76
CA VAL A 207 -12.12 25.65 1.11
C VAL A 207 -11.46 26.79 1.84
N TRP A 208 -10.86 26.53 3.00
CA TRP A 208 -10.16 27.54 3.76
C TRP A 208 -8.95 26.96 4.47
N VAL A 209 -8.00 27.82 4.80
CA VAL A 209 -6.82 27.46 5.57
C VAL A 209 -6.93 28.12 6.93
N ARG A 210 -6.79 27.34 8.01
CA ARG A 210 -6.73 27.87 9.38
C ARG A 210 -5.52 27.26 10.07
N ASN A 211 -4.61 28.10 10.57
CA ASN A 211 -3.36 27.68 11.22
C ASN A 211 -2.49 26.75 10.33
N GLY A 212 -2.48 26.98 9.00
CA GLY A 212 -1.73 26.14 8.06
C GLY A 212 -2.38 24.82 7.68
N ARG A 213 -3.50 24.46 8.32
CA ARG A 213 -4.28 23.26 7.99
C ARG A 213 -5.32 23.61 6.93
N ILE A 214 -5.42 22.78 5.90
CA ILE A 214 -6.42 22.92 4.85
C ILE A 214 -7.71 22.26 5.32
N PHE A 215 -8.83 22.98 5.18
CA PHE A 215 -10.16 22.48 5.46
C PHE A 215 -11.01 22.58 4.20
N VAL A 216 -11.78 21.53 3.92
CA VAL A 216 -12.70 21.45 2.79
C VAL A 216 -14.09 21.15 3.32
N ARG A 217 -15.10 21.81 2.75
CA ARG A 217 -16.51 21.56 3.03
C ARG A 217 -17.30 21.63 1.73
N LYS A 218 -18.15 20.63 1.51
CA LYS A 218 -18.95 20.50 0.29
C LYS A 218 -20.06 21.55 0.26
N ASP A 219 -20.90 21.57 1.28
CA ASP A 219 -22.03 22.49 1.46
C ASP A 219 -22.25 22.86 2.93
N VAL A 220 -23.16 23.81 3.18
CA VAL A 220 -23.49 24.35 4.52
C VAL A 220 -24.05 23.29 5.47
N ASP A 221 -24.50 22.15 4.96
CA ASP A 221 -25.05 21.03 5.75
C ASP A 221 -24.01 19.93 6.03
N THR A 222 -22.84 19.98 5.38
CA THR A 222 -21.79 18.96 5.56
C THR A 222 -20.76 19.41 6.60
N PRO A 223 -20.19 18.53 7.43
CA PRO A 223 -19.09 18.91 8.33
C PRO A 223 -17.82 19.25 7.55
N ALA A 224 -16.97 20.10 8.14
CA ALA A 224 -15.67 20.44 7.56
C ALA A 224 -14.69 19.27 7.71
N ILE A 225 -13.97 18.94 6.64
CA ILE A 225 -12.94 17.89 6.63
C ILE A 225 -11.57 18.55 6.63
N GLY A 226 -10.73 18.21 7.61
CA GLY A 226 -9.32 18.58 7.61
C GLY A 226 -8.53 17.69 6.65
N ILE A 227 -7.74 18.31 5.77
CA ILE A 227 -6.88 17.61 4.81
C ILE A 227 -5.47 17.56 5.39
N ALA A 228 -5.14 16.41 5.97
CA ALA A 228 -3.81 16.11 6.46
C ALA A 228 -3.00 15.29 5.45
N HIS A 229 -3.67 14.38 4.74
CA HIS A 229 -3.09 13.42 3.81
C HIS A 229 -3.81 13.43 2.45
N ILE A 230 -3.16 12.91 1.39
CA ILE A 230 -3.80 12.71 0.09
C ILE A 230 -5.03 11.80 0.20
N ASP A 231 -5.03 10.84 1.13
CA ASP A 231 -6.17 9.95 1.38
C ASP A 231 -7.38 10.67 1.97
N ASN A 232 -7.17 11.83 2.61
CA ASN A 232 -8.31 12.66 2.99
C ASN A 232 -9.04 13.21 1.76
N LEU A 233 -8.38 13.33 0.60
CA LEU A 233 -9.02 13.65 -0.67
C LEU A 233 -9.89 12.49 -1.19
N ASN A 234 -9.56 11.25 -0.86
CA ASN A 234 -10.42 10.09 -1.18
C ASN A 234 -11.75 10.15 -0.42
N LYS A 235 -11.78 10.77 0.77
CA LYS A 235 -13.03 11.05 1.52
C LYS A 235 -13.87 12.17 0.90
N ILE A 236 -13.36 12.81 -0.15
CA ILE A 236 -13.97 13.96 -0.82
C ILE A 236 -14.49 13.59 -2.21
N THR A 237 -14.11 12.43 -2.76
CA THR A 237 -14.61 11.89 -4.04
C THR A 237 -15.89 11.11 -3.82
#